data_AF-A0A8T4VN84-F1
#
_entry.id   AF-A0A8T4VN84-F1
#
_cell.length_a   1.000
_cell.length_b   1.000
_cell.length_c   1.000
_cell.angle_alpha   90.00
_cell.angle_beta   90.00
_cell.angle_gamma   90.00
#
_symmetry.space_group_name_H-M   'P 1'
#
loop_
_entity.id
_entity.type
_entity.pdbx_description
1 polymer ?
#
loop_
_entity_poly.entity_id
_entity_poly.type
_entity_poly.pdbx_seq_one_letter_code
_entity_poly.pdbx_strand_id
1 'polypeptide(L)'
;MHNRNKLITLFAGNLATIVVHTILEEALSDENLRKYYTKEIKLSFTIAKKYREQIHPLDRELPETKEIMERVCNLVRSELMSRIRKGYAGIDLEKISTTVQEILGALQHTSVRKHLESNEHRKK
;
A
#
# COMPACT_ATOMS: atom_id res chain seq x y z
N MET A 1 -21.17 16.92 3.26
CA MET A 1 -20.37 16.37 2.14
C MET A 1 -18.95 16.15 2.61
N HIS A 2 -18.44 14.92 2.57
CA HIS A 2 -17.01 14.71 2.78
C HIS A 2 -16.25 15.34 1.61
N ASN A 3 -15.21 16.13 1.90
CA ASN A 3 -14.36 16.69 0.85
C ASN A 3 -13.55 15.54 0.23
N ARG A 4 -13.90 15.15 -1.00
CA ARG A 4 -13.29 14.04 -1.72
C ARG A 4 -11.76 14.14 -1.80
N ASN A 5 -11.23 15.36 -1.96
CA ASN A 5 -9.79 15.60 -2.00
C ASN A 5 -9.10 15.28 -0.66
N LYS A 6 -9.82 15.51 0.46
CA LYS A 6 -9.34 15.11 1.79
C LYS A 6 -9.31 13.59 1.92
N LEU A 7 -10.33 12.88 1.43
CA LEU A 7 -10.35 11.42 1.43
C LEU A 7 -9.22 10.83 0.59
N ILE A 8 -8.99 11.37 -0.63
CA ILE A 8 -7.87 10.96 -1.49
C ILE A 8 -6.53 11.21 -0.80
N THR A 9 -6.37 12.35 -0.13
CA THR A 9 -5.16 12.66 0.63
C THR A 9 -4.92 11.66 1.76
N LEU A 10 -5.96 11.32 2.53
CA LEU A 10 -5.88 10.35 3.61
C LEU A 10 -5.60 8.93 3.08
N PHE A 11 -6.22 8.56 1.97
CA PHE A 11 -5.97 7.30 1.28
C PHE A 11 -4.52 7.20 0.80
N ALA A 12 -4.02 8.20 0.08
CA ALA A 12 -2.64 8.25 -0.40
C ALA A 12 -1.63 8.24 0.76
N GLY A 13 -1.92 8.93 1.87
CA GLY A 13 -1.07 8.90 3.06
C GLY A 13 -0.95 7.49 3.66
N ASN A 14 -2.07 6.78 3.80
CA ASN A 14 -2.04 5.40 4.31
C ASN A 14 -1.37 4.44 3.33
N LEU A 15 -1.58 4.60 2.01
CA LEU A 15 -0.85 3.84 0.99
C LEU A 15 0.67 4.03 1.11
N ALA A 16 1.12 5.28 1.27
CA ALA A 16 2.53 5.58 1.43
C ALA A 16 3.10 4.90 2.69
N THR A 17 2.37 4.90 3.81
CA THR A 17 2.78 4.20 5.03
C THR A 17 2.96 2.70 4.79
N ILE A 18 2.02 2.05 4.09
CA ILE A 18 2.11 0.61 3.78
C ILE A 18 3.38 0.34 2.98
N VAL A 19 3.60 1.09 1.89
CA VAL A 19 4.75 0.89 0.99
C VAL A 19 6.08 1.12 1.72
N VAL A 20 6.19 2.21 2.50
CA VAL A 20 7.39 2.50 3.29
C VAL A 20 7.68 1.34 4.24
N HIS A 21 6.68 0.87 4.96
CA HIS A 21 6.87 -0.19 5.94
C HIS A 21 7.15 -1.55 5.29
N THR A 22 6.59 -1.85 4.13
CA THR A 22 6.93 -3.06 3.36
C THR A 22 8.40 -3.04 2.95
N ILE A 23 8.88 -1.93 2.38
CA ILE A 23 10.29 -1.82 1.96
C ILE A 23 11.24 -1.86 3.16
N LEU A 24 10.87 -1.22 4.28
CA LEU A 24 11.67 -1.28 5.52
C LEU A 24 11.66 -2.68 6.13
N GLU A 25 10.54 -3.39 6.14
CA GLU A 25 10.44 -4.76 6.63
C GLU A 25 11.34 -5.72 5.83
N GLU A 26 11.44 -5.53 4.51
CA GLU A 26 12.33 -6.31 3.64
C GLU A 26 13.81 -5.96 3.82
N ALA A 27 14.13 -4.69 4.08
CA ALA A 27 15.50 -4.21 4.25
C ALA A 27 16.14 -4.63 5.58
N LEU A 28 15.33 -5.04 6.56
CA LEU A 28 15.79 -5.29 7.94
C LEU A 28 15.93 -6.77 8.25
N SER A 29 17.02 -7.13 8.93
CA SER A 29 17.22 -8.48 9.48
C SER A 29 16.67 -8.64 10.90
N ASP A 30 16.39 -7.54 11.61
CA ASP A 30 15.89 -7.56 12.99
C ASP A 30 14.42 -7.97 13.06
N GLU A 31 14.14 -9.10 13.69
CA GLU A 31 12.79 -9.67 13.78
C GLU A 31 11.80 -8.79 14.57
N ASN A 32 12.25 -8.08 15.59
CA ASN A 32 11.38 -7.22 16.41
C ASN A 32 10.95 -5.99 15.61
N LEU A 33 11.87 -5.37 14.88
CA LEU A 33 11.56 -4.26 13.98
C LEU A 33 10.63 -4.71 12.84
N ARG A 34 10.88 -5.89 12.25
CA ARG A 34 9.98 -6.45 11.24
C ARG A 34 8.57 -6.63 11.78
N LYS A 35 8.40 -7.26 12.95
CA LYS A 35 7.09 -7.41 13.61
C LYS A 35 6.37 -6.08 13.86
N TYR A 36 7.11 -5.03 14.19
CA TYR A 36 6.55 -3.68 14.33
C TYR A 36 6.01 -3.18 12.99
N TYR A 37 6.81 -3.24 11.92
CA TYR A 37 6.37 -2.81 10.59
C TYR A 37 5.20 -3.64 10.06
N THR A 38 5.18 -4.96 10.25
CA THR A 38 4.04 -5.81 9.87
C THR A 38 2.73 -5.37 10.54
N LYS A 39 2.77 -4.92 11.81
CA LYS A 39 1.58 -4.42 12.52
C LYS A 39 1.10 -3.11 11.91
N GLU A 40 2.02 -2.18 11.64
CA GLU A 40 1.70 -0.89 11.03
C GLU A 40 1.16 -1.03 9.60
N ILE A 41 1.68 -1.98 8.82
CA ILE A 41 1.18 -2.36 7.48
C ILE A 41 -0.29 -2.77 7.58
N LYS A 42 -0.64 -3.70 8.48
CA LYS A 42 -2.02 -4.19 8.66
C LYS A 42 -2.99 -3.08 9.06
N LEU A 43 -2.57 -2.20 9.98
CA LEU A 43 -3.38 -1.07 10.41
C LEU A 43 -3.63 -0.09 9.25
N SER A 44 -2.56 0.32 8.57
CA SER A 44 -2.63 1.26 7.45
C SER A 44 -3.44 0.70 6.29
N PHE A 45 -3.31 -0.60 6.00
CA PHE A 45 -4.12 -1.29 4.98
C PHE A 45 -5.62 -1.24 5.31
N THR A 46 -5.97 -1.50 6.58
CA THR A 46 -7.37 -1.44 7.05
C THR A 46 -7.94 -0.02 6.89
N ILE A 47 -7.15 1.00 7.22
CA ILE A 47 -7.57 2.41 7.09
C ILE A 47 -7.66 2.83 5.63
N ALA A 48 -6.66 2.49 4.80
CA ALA A 48 -6.66 2.76 3.37
C ALA A 48 -7.89 2.16 2.68
N LYS A 49 -8.26 0.91 3.02
CA LYS A 49 -9.46 0.27 2.49
C LYS A 49 -10.74 1.05 2.82
N LYS A 50 -10.89 1.51 4.07
CA LYS A 50 -12.05 2.32 4.49
C LYS A 50 -12.14 3.64 3.72
N TYR A 51 -11.01 4.31 3.46
CA TYR A 51 -11.03 5.52 2.63
C TYR A 51 -11.31 5.21 1.17
N ARG A 52 -10.75 4.11 0.64
CA ARG A 52 -10.99 3.67 -0.73
C ARG A 52 -12.47 3.47 -1.00
N GLU A 53 -13.17 2.76 -0.12
CA GLU A 53 -14.63 2.52 -0.18
C GLU A 53 -15.44 3.84 -0.17
N GLN A 54 -14.99 4.84 0.58
CA GLN A 54 -15.65 6.15 0.67
C GLN A 54 -15.39 7.05 -0.55
N ILE A 55 -14.23 6.91 -1.21
CA ILE A 55 -13.91 7.68 -2.42
C ILE A 55 -14.68 7.12 -3.62
N HIS A 56 -14.67 5.79 -3.76
CA HIS A 56 -15.27 5.10 -4.89
C HIS A 56 -15.57 3.64 -4.51
N PRO A 57 -16.60 2.99 -5.07
CA PRO A 57 -16.79 1.55 -4.91
C PRO A 57 -15.53 0.73 -5.23
N LEU A 58 -15.25 -0.31 -4.44
CA LEU A 58 -14.04 -1.15 -4.55
C LEU A 58 -14.00 -1.98 -5.83
N ASP A 59 -15.17 -2.37 -6.34
CA ASP A 59 -15.38 -3.18 -7.53
C ASP A 59 -15.11 -2.44 -8.85
N ARG A 60 -14.78 -1.15 -8.77
CA ARG A 60 -14.51 -0.29 -9.92
C ARG A 60 -13.16 0.36 -9.78
N GLU A 61 -12.47 0.56 -10.88
CA GLU A 61 -11.20 1.29 -10.90
C GLU A 61 -11.37 2.72 -10.37
N LEU A 62 -10.34 3.21 -9.67
CA LEU A 62 -10.34 4.59 -9.20
C LEU A 62 -9.97 5.53 -10.36
N PRO A 63 -10.76 6.56 -10.69
CA PRO A 63 -10.45 7.44 -11.82
C PRO A 63 -9.10 8.18 -11.66
N GLU A 64 -8.68 8.49 -10.43
CA GLU A 64 -7.41 9.17 -10.13
C GLU A 64 -6.25 8.21 -9.84
N THR A 65 -6.32 6.96 -10.31
CA THR A 65 -5.30 5.93 -10.02
C THR A 65 -3.88 6.43 -10.34
N LYS A 66 -3.67 7.06 -11.50
CA LYS A 66 -2.35 7.59 -11.90
C LYS A 66 -1.85 8.71 -10.98
N GLU A 67 -2.70 9.68 -10.66
CA GLU A 67 -2.34 10.80 -9.77
C GLU A 67 -1.99 10.30 -8.37
N ILE A 68 -2.77 9.35 -7.85
CA ILE A 68 -2.51 8.76 -6.53
C ILE A 68 -1.23 7.95 -6.55
N MET A 69 -0.96 7.16 -7.59
CA MET A 69 0.29 6.43 -7.71
C MET A 69 1.50 7.38 -7.69
N GLU A 70 1.48 8.44 -8.49
CA GLU A 70 2.55 9.43 -8.52
C GLU A 70 2.75 10.09 -7.16
N ARG A 71 1.64 10.49 -6.52
CA ARG A 71 1.67 11.09 -5.18
C ARG A 71 2.26 10.14 -4.15
N VAL A 72 1.84 8.88 -4.14
CA VAL A 72 2.35 7.86 -3.21
C VAL A 72 3.84 7.62 -3.45
N CYS A 73 4.27 7.44 -4.71
CA CYS A 73 5.68 7.26 -5.06
C CYS A 73 6.55 8.42 -4.54
N ASN A 74 6.08 9.66 -4.66
CA ASN A 74 6.80 10.83 -4.18
C ASN A 74 6.90 10.87 -2.65
N LEU A 75 5.80 10.58 -1.94
CA LEU A 75 5.79 10.51 -0.47
C LEU A 75 6.74 9.41 0.04
N VAL A 76 6.65 8.21 -0.54
CA VAL A 76 7.48 7.05 -0.17
C VAL A 76 8.95 7.35 -0.43
N ARG A 77 9.30 7.87 -1.61
CA ARG A 77 10.68 8.21 -1.96
C ARG A 77 11.27 9.22 -0.98
N SER A 78 10.50 10.26 -0.61
CA SER A 78 10.95 11.27 0.36
C SER A 78 11.22 10.65 1.73
N GLU A 79 10.33 9.80 2.23
CA GLU A 79 10.48 9.14 3.53
C GLU A 79 11.66 8.16 3.54
N LEU A 80 11.77 7.29 2.53
CA LEU A 80 12.87 6.33 2.43
C LEU A 80 14.23 7.01 2.28
N MET A 81 14.33 8.09 1.51
CA MET A 81 15.54 8.92 1.45
C MET A 81 15.88 9.53 2.81
N SER A 82 14.89 9.93 3.60
CA SER A 82 15.11 10.39 4.98
C SER A 82 15.67 9.27 5.88
N ARG A 83 15.20 8.02 5.72
CA ARG A 83 15.73 6.85 6.43
C ARG A 83 17.16 6.53 6.03
N ILE A 84 17.48 6.54 4.73
CA ILE A 84 18.84 6.33 4.22
C ILE A 84 19.79 7.38 4.80
N ARG A 85 19.40 8.66 4.81
CA ARG A 85 20.19 9.74 5.43
C ARG A 85 20.44 9.56 6.93
N LYS A 86 19.56 8.83 7.63
CA LYS A 86 19.69 8.47 9.05
C LYS A 86 20.53 7.20 9.27
N GLY A 87 21.05 6.59 8.21
CA GLY A 87 21.92 5.41 8.29
C GLY A 87 21.21 4.06 8.11
N TYR A 88 19.95 4.04 7.68
CA TYR A 88 19.30 2.78 7.31
C TYR A 88 19.94 2.23 6.03
N ALA A 89 20.38 0.98 6.07
CA ALA A 89 20.97 0.27 4.93
C ALA A 89 19.97 -0.72 4.30
N GLY A 90 20.27 -1.21 3.10
CA GLY A 90 19.48 -2.24 2.43
C GLY A 90 18.14 -1.78 1.83
N ILE A 91 17.86 -0.48 1.85
CA ILE A 91 16.64 0.09 1.26
C ILE A 91 16.77 0.16 -0.27
N ASP A 92 15.89 -0.53 -0.96
CA ASP A 92 15.80 -0.51 -2.42
C ASP A 92 14.70 0.46 -2.90
N LEU A 93 15.12 1.58 -3.50
CA LEU A 93 14.21 2.62 -4.00
C LEU A 93 13.57 2.25 -5.35
N GLU A 94 14.12 1.27 -6.08
CA GLU A 94 13.57 0.85 -7.37
C GLU A 94 12.26 0.08 -7.18
N LYS A 95 12.12 -0.61 -6.04
CA LYS A 95 10.89 -1.32 -5.65
C LYS A 95 9.68 -0.42 -5.39
N ILE A 96 9.86 0.89 -5.20
CA ILE A 96 8.75 1.79 -4.83
C ILE A 96 7.59 1.66 -5.81
N SER A 97 7.87 1.73 -7.11
CA SER A 97 6.81 1.75 -8.13
C SER A 97 6.06 0.42 -8.20
N THR A 98 6.77 -0.70 -8.13
CA THR A 98 6.19 -2.05 -8.18
C THR A 98 5.38 -2.35 -6.92
N THR A 99 5.91 -2.03 -5.74
CA THR A 99 5.20 -2.20 -4.46
C THR A 99 3.93 -1.35 -4.39
N VAL A 100 3.96 -0.11 -4.91
CA VAL A 100 2.75 0.73 -5.02
C VAL A 100 1.70 0.09 -5.91
N GLN A 101 2.09 -0.42 -7.08
CA GLN A 101 1.17 -1.09 -8.00
C GLN A 101 0.52 -2.34 -7.36
N GLU A 102 1.32 -3.18 -6.71
CA GLU A 102 0.84 -4.39 -6.04
C GLU A 102 -0.17 -4.09 -4.93
N ILE A 103 0.16 -3.14 -4.03
CA ILE A 103 -0.73 -2.76 -2.92
C ILE A 103 -2.01 -2.12 -3.45
N LEU A 104 -1.91 -1.24 -4.45
CA LEU A 104 -3.09 -0.60 -5.03
C LEU A 104 -3.98 -1.63 -5.72
N GLY A 105 -3.39 -2.57 -6.46
CA GLY A 105 -4.10 -3.69 -7.06
C GLY A 105 -4.79 -4.57 -6.02
N ALA A 106 -4.12 -4.88 -4.91
CA ALA A 106 -4.71 -5.63 -3.80
C ALA A 106 -5.91 -4.92 -3.14
N LEU A 107 -5.88 -3.58 -3.08
CA LEU A 107 -6.99 -2.78 -2.56
C LEU A 107 -8.15 -2.64 -3.55
N GLN A 108 -7.89 -2.73 -4.85
CA GLN A 108 -8.92 -2.69 -5.90
C GLN A 108 -9.54 -4.08 -6.15
N HIS A 109 -8.77 -5.15 -6.02
CA HIS A 109 -9.22 -6.51 -6.28
C HIS A 109 -9.38 -7.33 -4.99
N THR A 110 -10.44 -7.05 -4.22
CA THR A 110 -10.83 -7.97 -3.13
C THR A 110 -11.43 -9.29 -3.69
N SER A 111 -11.61 -9.41 -5.01
CA SER A 111 -12.19 -10.59 -5.68
C SER A 111 -11.18 -11.66 -6.12
N VAL A 112 -9.86 -11.44 -6.03
CA VAL A 112 -8.88 -12.47 -6.44
C VAL A 112 -8.94 -13.71 -5.53
N ARG A 113 -9.42 -13.56 -4.28
CA ARG A 113 -9.63 -14.72 -3.41
C ARG A 113 -10.80 -15.61 -3.85
N LYS A 114 -11.87 -15.06 -4.43
CA LYS A 114 -12.98 -15.88 -4.98
C LYS A 114 -12.62 -16.60 -6.27
N HIS A 115 -11.71 -16.05 -7.09
CA HIS A 115 -11.30 -16.69 -8.34
C HIS A 115 -10.28 -17.83 -8.14
N LEU A 116 -9.48 -17.79 -7.07
CA LEU A 116 -8.62 -18.91 -6.66
C LEU A 116 -9.41 -20.01 -5.93
N GLU A 117 -10.40 -19.66 -5.09
CA GLU A 117 -11.26 -20.65 -4.42
C GLU A 117 -12.25 -21.35 -5.37
N SER A 118 -12.69 -20.68 -6.44
CA SER A 118 -13.57 -21.29 -7.46
C SER A 118 -12.85 -22.29 -8.38
N ASN A 119 -11.52 -22.24 -8.45
CA ASN A 119 -10.72 -23.15 -9.27
C ASN A 119 -10.25 -24.41 -8.54
N GLU A 120 -10.30 -24.44 -7.20
CA GLU A 120 -10.08 -25.66 -6.42
C GLU A 120 -11.33 -26.56 -6.36
N HIS A 121 -12.53 -25.99 -6.46
CA HIS A 121 -13.79 -26.76 -6.44
C HIS A 121 -14.18 -27.37 -7.80
N ARG A 122 -13.42 -27.08 -8.86
CA ARG A 122 -13.59 -27.69 -10.20
C ARG A 122 -12.59 -28.82 -10.50
N LYS A 123 -11.72 -29.17 -9.55
CA LYS A 123 -10.71 -30.24 -9.68
C LYS A 123 -10.96 -31.43 -8.74
N LYS A 124 -12.19 -31.63 -8.28
CA LYS A 124 -12.63 -32.88 -7.64
C LYS A 124 -13.66 -33.57 -8.50
#